data_AF-A0A7X8VP52-F1
#
_entry.id   AF-A0A7X8VP52-F1
#
_cell.length_a   1.000
_cell.length_b   1.000
_cell.length_c   1.000
_cell.angle_alpha   90.00
_cell.angle_beta   90.00
_cell.angle_gamma   90.00
#
_symmetry.space_group_name_H-M   'P 1'
#
loop_
_entity.id
_entity.type
_entity.pdbx_description
1 polymer ?
#
loop_
_entity_poly.entity_id
_entity_poly.type
_entity_poly.pdbx_seq_one_letter_code
_entity_poly.pdbx_strand_id
1 'polypeptide(L)'
;LSSDVESALSQSDAAIDFSSPAASLAFAQKAAAAAVSVVIGTTGLEAAQKAELARLGAEGARLVFAPNMSVGVNLLFSLCAKTAAILGEEYDIEVIEMHHNQKKDAPSGTAEKLGEILAEARGLDYGKHTRHGRVGLPGARSKNEIGMHALRGGDVVGDHTVIFASRGERIELTHKASSRETFAKGALRAVKFLSRAEPGLYNMQQVLGL
;
A
#
# COMPACT_ATOMS: atom_id res chain seq x y z
N LEU A 1 4.65 12.02 27.31
CA LEU A 1 5.51 11.21 26.41
C LEU A 1 6.33 10.29 27.30
N SER A 2 6.24 8.97 27.12
CA SER A 2 6.99 7.94 27.87
C SER A 2 7.90 7.17 26.92
N SER A 3 9.08 6.74 27.39
CA SER A 3 9.97 5.81 26.66
C SER A 3 9.74 4.35 27.03
N ASP A 4 8.89 4.07 28.02
CA ASP A 4 8.52 2.71 28.40
C ASP A 4 7.26 2.25 27.64
N VAL A 5 7.48 1.32 26.70
CA VAL A 5 6.44 0.75 25.85
C VAL A 5 5.41 -0.04 26.67
N GLU A 6 5.83 -0.76 27.71
CA GLU A 6 4.93 -1.61 28.48
C GLU A 6 3.97 -0.77 29.32
N SER A 7 4.48 0.26 29.99
CA SER A 7 3.66 1.26 30.68
C SER A 7 2.66 1.92 29.73
N ALA A 8 3.09 2.34 28.54
CA ALA A 8 2.20 2.98 27.56
C ALA A 8 1.09 2.04 27.05
N LEU A 9 1.43 0.78 26.77
CA LEU A 9 0.46 -0.22 26.32
C LEU A 9 -0.57 -0.55 27.40
N SER A 10 -0.16 -0.63 28.67
CA SER A 10 -1.08 -0.94 29.79
C SER A 10 -2.23 0.08 29.97
N GLN A 11 -2.10 1.27 29.39
CA GLN A 11 -3.08 2.35 29.45
C GLN A 11 -3.76 2.63 28.09
N SER A 12 -3.65 1.72 27.12
CA SER A 12 -4.10 1.93 25.75
C SER A 12 -5.02 0.83 25.26
N ASP A 13 -6.08 1.18 24.52
CA ASP A 13 -6.92 0.20 23.82
C ASP A 13 -6.34 -0.20 22.45
N ALA A 14 -5.60 0.74 21.84
CA ALA A 14 -4.99 0.56 20.54
C ALA A 14 -3.68 1.35 20.41
N ALA A 15 -2.81 0.88 19.54
CA ALA A 15 -1.56 1.52 19.18
C ALA A 15 -1.40 1.65 17.66
N ILE A 16 -0.67 2.68 17.24
CA ILE A 16 -0.35 2.97 15.84
C ILE A 16 1.17 3.01 15.71
N ASP A 17 1.72 2.24 14.78
CA ASP A 17 3.15 2.10 14.57
C ASP A 17 3.56 2.42 13.12
N PHE A 18 4.38 3.45 12.97
CA PHE A 18 5.06 3.87 11.74
C PHE A 18 6.54 4.09 12.06
N SER A 19 7.25 3.02 12.41
CA SER A 19 8.65 3.07 12.86
C SER A 19 9.59 2.34 11.91
N SER A 20 10.18 1.21 12.32
CA SER A 20 11.13 0.42 11.55
C SER A 20 10.76 -1.06 11.59
N PRO A 21 11.10 -1.87 10.57
CA PRO A 21 10.67 -3.27 10.50
C PRO A 21 11.00 -4.09 11.76
N ALA A 22 12.23 -3.93 12.28
CA ALA A 22 12.68 -4.63 13.48
C ALA A 22 11.90 -4.19 14.73
N ALA A 23 11.62 -2.89 14.89
CA ALA A 23 10.86 -2.37 16.01
C ALA A 23 9.39 -2.79 15.94
N SER A 24 8.79 -2.80 14.75
CA SER A 24 7.37 -3.09 14.55
C SER A 24 6.96 -4.48 14.98
N LEU A 25 7.79 -5.50 14.69
CA LEU A 25 7.46 -6.85 15.10
C LEU A 25 7.51 -7.00 16.63
N ALA A 26 8.58 -6.52 17.26
CA ALA A 26 8.72 -6.56 18.71
C ALA A 26 7.59 -5.77 19.40
N PHE A 27 7.20 -4.64 18.82
CA PHE A 27 6.08 -3.84 19.30
C PHE A 27 4.75 -4.58 19.21
N ALA A 28 4.47 -5.22 18.07
CA ALA A 28 3.26 -6.01 17.87
C ALA A 28 3.16 -7.19 18.85
N GLN A 29 4.28 -7.87 19.14
CA GLN A 29 4.33 -8.94 20.14
C GLN A 29 3.98 -8.43 21.55
N LYS A 30 4.54 -7.30 21.97
CA LYS A 30 4.23 -6.68 23.27
C LYS A 30 2.78 -6.22 23.37
N ALA A 31 2.27 -5.59 22.31
CA ALA A 31 0.88 -5.14 22.26
C ALA A 31 -0.11 -6.31 22.28
N ALA A 32 0.19 -7.40 21.56
CA ALA A 32 -0.60 -8.63 21.60
C ALA A 32 -0.66 -9.22 23.03
N ALA A 33 0.47 -9.29 23.73
CA ALA A 33 0.52 -9.76 25.12
C ALA A 33 -0.29 -8.87 26.09
N ALA A 34 -0.40 -7.57 25.79
CA ALA A 34 -1.19 -6.61 26.55
C ALA A 34 -2.65 -6.49 26.08
N ALA A 35 -3.11 -7.34 25.13
CA ALA A 35 -4.44 -7.28 24.50
C ALA A 35 -4.78 -5.94 23.80
N VAL A 36 -3.75 -5.18 23.42
CA VAL A 36 -3.87 -3.90 22.71
C VAL A 36 -3.93 -4.13 21.21
N SER A 37 -4.89 -3.51 20.53
CA SER A 37 -5.00 -3.61 19.07
C SER A 37 -3.90 -2.81 18.38
N VAL A 38 -3.35 -3.27 17.26
CA VAL A 38 -2.23 -2.56 16.60
C VAL A 38 -2.51 -2.27 15.14
N VAL A 39 -2.24 -1.03 14.73
CA VAL A 39 -2.19 -0.62 13.33
C VAL A 39 -0.72 -0.40 12.95
N ILE A 40 -0.21 -1.21 12.02
CA ILE A 40 1.18 -1.21 11.56
C ILE A 40 1.24 -0.63 10.15
N GLY A 41 1.70 0.60 10.04
CA GLY A 41 1.97 1.30 8.78
C GLY A 41 3.44 1.29 8.36
N THR A 42 4.31 0.64 9.14
CA THR A 42 5.73 0.46 8.81
C THR A 42 5.89 -0.34 7.52
N THR A 43 6.67 0.17 6.58
CA THR A 43 6.98 -0.50 5.31
C THR A 43 8.26 -1.33 5.41
N GLY A 44 8.48 -2.26 4.48
CA GLY A 44 9.74 -3.01 4.39
C GLY A 44 9.86 -4.21 5.32
N LEU A 45 8.74 -4.71 5.86
CA LEU A 45 8.73 -5.98 6.60
C LEU A 45 9.05 -7.15 5.66
N GLU A 46 9.94 -8.03 6.12
CA GLU A 46 10.31 -9.25 5.44
C GLU A 46 9.20 -10.32 5.52
N ALA A 47 9.29 -11.34 4.67
CA ALA A 47 8.31 -12.44 4.64
C ALA A 47 8.16 -13.13 6.00
N ALA A 48 9.26 -13.38 6.71
CA ALA A 48 9.26 -13.98 8.04
C ALA A 48 8.52 -13.10 9.07
N GLN A 49 8.71 -11.78 9.01
CA GLN A 49 8.04 -10.84 9.91
C GLN A 49 6.54 -10.77 9.63
N LYS A 50 6.13 -10.79 8.35
CA LYS A 50 4.72 -10.84 7.96
C LYS A 50 4.05 -12.15 8.42
N ALA A 51 4.75 -13.28 8.30
CA ALA A 51 4.27 -14.57 8.78
C ALA A 51 4.05 -14.56 10.31
N GLU A 52 4.96 -13.93 11.05
CA GLU A 52 4.82 -13.79 12.50
C GLU A 52 3.64 -12.89 12.88
N LEU A 53 3.39 -11.78 12.17
CA LEU A 53 2.18 -10.98 12.39
C LEU A 53 0.89 -11.80 12.14
N ALA A 54 0.90 -12.66 11.12
CA ALA A 54 -0.22 -13.54 10.84
C ALA A 54 -0.44 -14.57 11.96
N ARG A 55 0.65 -15.12 12.51
CA ARG A 55 0.62 -16.01 13.68
C ARG A 55 0.01 -15.32 14.90
N LEU A 56 0.47 -14.11 15.23
CA LEU A 56 -0.10 -13.31 16.33
C LEU A 56 -1.60 -13.07 16.15
N GLY A 57 -2.03 -12.74 14.93
CA GLY A 57 -3.46 -12.58 14.61
C GLY A 57 -4.26 -13.86 14.86
N ALA A 58 -3.73 -15.01 14.46
CA ALA A 58 -4.35 -16.33 14.69
C ALA A 58 -4.41 -16.72 16.18
N GLU A 59 -3.52 -16.17 17.01
CA GLU A 59 -3.42 -16.45 18.44
C GLU A 59 -4.25 -15.49 19.33
N GLY A 60 -5.03 -14.59 18.73
CA GLY A 60 -5.92 -13.70 19.47
C GLY A 60 -5.60 -12.21 19.34
N ALA A 61 -4.52 -11.83 18.65
CA ALA A 61 -4.20 -10.42 18.45
C ALA A 61 -5.12 -9.77 17.39
N ARG A 62 -5.37 -8.47 17.55
CA ARG A 62 -6.15 -7.65 16.61
C ARG A 62 -5.21 -6.68 15.91
N LEU A 63 -4.87 -6.98 14.65
CA LEU A 63 -3.81 -6.29 13.92
C LEU A 63 -4.32 -5.79 12.57
N VAL A 64 -3.98 -4.57 12.19
CA VAL A 64 -4.03 -4.11 10.80
C VAL A 64 -2.61 -3.87 10.31
N PHE A 65 -2.25 -4.47 9.20
CA PHE A 65 -1.00 -4.20 8.49
C PHE A 65 -1.28 -3.76 7.06
N ALA A 66 -0.76 -2.59 6.68
CA ALA A 66 -0.85 -2.11 5.31
C ALA A 66 0.35 -1.23 4.95
N PRO A 67 0.95 -1.41 3.75
CA PRO A 67 2.06 -0.58 3.29
C PRO A 67 1.62 0.87 2.99
N ASN A 68 0.30 1.13 2.94
CA ASN A 68 -0.27 2.45 2.78
C ASN A 68 -1.60 2.55 3.54
N MET A 69 -1.71 3.48 4.49
CA MET A 69 -2.92 3.69 5.27
C MET A 69 -3.93 4.65 4.60
N SER A 70 -3.58 5.33 3.51
CA SER A 70 -4.50 6.26 2.83
C SER A 70 -5.74 5.52 2.36
N VAL A 71 -6.93 6.03 2.75
CA VAL A 71 -8.21 5.54 2.25
C VAL A 71 -8.30 5.69 0.74
N GLY A 72 -7.84 6.82 0.20
CA GLY A 72 -7.87 7.11 -1.22
C GLY A 72 -6.97 6.18 -2.04
N VAL A 73 -5.77 5.85 -1.53
CA VAL A 73 -4.87 4.90 -2.21
C VAL A 73 -5.47 3.49 -2.20
N ASN A 74 -6.05 3.06 -1.09
CA ASN A 74 -6.67 1.73 -1.03
C ASN A 74 -7.90 1.62 -1.93
N LEU A 75 -8.70 2.69 -2.05
CA LEU A 75 -9.77 2.75 -3.05
C LEU A 75 -9.20 2.70 -4.48
N LEU A 76 -8.13 3.45 -4.76
CA LEU A 76 -7.45 3.40 -6.06
C LEU A 76 -7.00 1.99 -6.42
N PHE A 77 -6.41 1.24 -5.48
CA PHE A 77 -6.04 -0.17 -5.68
C PHE A 77 -7.22 -1.02 -6.14
N SER A 78 -8.36 -0.96 -5.43
CA SER A 78 -9.58 -1.72 -5.78
C SER A 78 -10.13 -1.32 -7.15
N LEU A 79 -10.19 -0.01 -7.45
CA LEU A 79 -10.66 0.49 -8.74
C LEU A 79 -9.74 0.07 -9.89
N CYS A 80 -8.43 0.10 -9.71
CA CYS A 80 -7.46 -0.35 -10.71
C CYS A 80 -7.59 -1.86 -10.99
N ALA A 81 -7.71 -2.69 -9.94
CA ALA A 81 -7.93 -4.12 -10.09
C ALA A 81 -9.18 -4.42 -10.92
N LYS A 82 -10.30 -3.80 -10.55
CA LYS A 82 -11.59 -3.95 -11.23
C LYS A 82 -11.53 -3.46 -12.68
N THR A 83 -10.91 -2.30 -12.91
CA THR A 83 -10.80 -1.71 -14.25
C THR A 83 -9.93 -2.58 -15.15
N ALA A 84 -8.78 -3.05 -14.67
CA ALA A 84 -7.90 -3.93 -15.44
C ALA A 84 -8.57 -5.26 -15.82
N ALA A 85 -9.32 -5.86 -14.90
CA ALA A 85 -10.06 -7.09 -15.15
C ALA A 85 -11.18 -6.91 -16.20
N ILE A 86 -11.86 -5.76 -16.21
CA ILE A 86 -12.93 -5.46 -17.18
C ILE A 86 -12.37 -5.15 -18.57
N LEU A 87 -11.34 -4.31 -18.66
CA LEU A 87 -10.80 -3.83 -19.93
C LEU A 87 -9.92 -4.86 -20.65
N GLY A 88 -9.30 -5.76 -19.89
CA GLY A 88 -8.49 -6.84 -20.46
C GLY A 88 -7.32 -6.34 -21.29
N GLU A 89 -6.97 -7.09 -22.34
CA GLU A 89 -5.78 -6.86 -23.18
C GLU A 89 -5.88 -5.78 -24.25
N GLU A 90 -7.08 -5.25 -24.47
CA GLU A 90 -7.32 -4.20 -25.46
C GLU A 90 -6.87 -2.81 -24.98
N TYR A 91 -6.50 -2.71 -23.70
CA TYR A 91 -6.02 -1.48 -23.08
C TYR A 91 -4.58 -1.63 -22.61
N ASP A 92 -3.73 -0.73 -23.13
CA ASP A 92 -2.38 -0.51 -22.65
C ASP A 92 -2.41 0.11 -21.25
N ILE A 93 -1.57 -0.40 -20.35
CA ILE A 93 -1.51 0.04 -18.94
C ILE A 93 -0.23 0.83 -18.69
N GLU A 94 -0.36 2.07 -18.20
CA GLU A 94 0.79 2.88 -17.75
C GLU A 94 0.55 3.38 -16.32
N VAL A 95 1.56 3.27 -15.47
CA VAL A 95 1.59 3.83 -14.12
C VAL A 95 2.57 4.99 -14.11
N ILE A 96 2.09 6.16 -13.73
CA ILE A 96 2.89 7.37 -13.57
C ILE A 96 2.80 7.81 -12.12
N GLU A 97 3.94 8.04 -11.49
CA GLU A 97 4.03 8.58 -10.13
C GLU A 97 4.93 9.81 -10.06
N MET A 98 4.63 10.73 -9.14
CA MET A 98 5.50 11.86 -8.83
C MET A 98 5.66 12.03 -7.33
N HIS A 99 6.90 12.30 -6.90
CA HIS A 99 7.23 12.64 -5.51
C HIS A 99 8.28 13.75 -5.45
N HIS A 100 8.52 14.25 -4.25
CA HIS A 100 9.54 15.24 -3.94
C HIS A 100 10.95 14.83 -4.40
N ASN A 101 11.81 15.82 -4.59
CA ASN A 101 13.17 15.65 -5.12
C ASN A 101 14.13 14.86 -4.19
N GLN A 102 13.78 14.65 -2.93
CA GLN A 102 14.57 13.89 -1.96
C GLN A 102 14.16 12.40 -1.84
N LYS A 103 13.14 11.94 -2.58
CA LYS A 103 12.70 10.55 -2.50
C LYS A 103 13.75 9.64 -3.14
N LYS A 104 14.19 8.61 -2.38
CA LYS A 104 15.34 7.76 -2.74
C LYS A 104 14.97 6.55 -3.61
N ASP A 105 13.81 5.96 -3.36
CA ASP A 105 13.30 4.79 -4.07
C ASP A 105 12.53 5.20 -5.34
N ALA A 106 12.62 4.41 -6.40
CA ALA A 106 11.86 4.54 -7.64
C ALA A 106 11.67 3.15 -8.30
N PRO A 107 10.44 2.75 -8.68
CA PRO A 107 9.18 3.43 -8.39
C PRO A 107 8.86 3.47 -6.88
N SER A 108 7.94 4.34 -6.46
CA SER A 108 7.45 4.31 -5.08
C SER A 108 6.77 2.97 -4.74
N GLY A 109 6.79 2.55 -3.47
CA GLY A 109 6.08 1.33 -3.03
C GLY A 109 4.57 1.29 -3.36
N THR A 110 3.88 2.45 -3.39
CA THR A 110 2.48 2.52 -3.86
C THR A 110 2.37 2.20 -5.34
N ALA A 111 3.30 2.68 -6.16
CA ALA A 111 3.31 2.43 -7.60
C ALA A 111 3.71 0.99 -7.92
N GLU A 112 4.66 0.41 -7.19
CA GLU A 112 4.97 -1.03 -7.23
C GLU A 112 3.72 -1.86 -6.91
N LYS A 113 3.00 -1.51 -5.82
CA LYS A 113 1.77 -2.22 -5.47
C LYS A 113 0.67 -2.09 -6.54
N LEU A 114 0.52 -0.91 -7.17
CA LEU A 114 -0.37 -0.76 -8.33
C LEU A 114 0.05 -1.70 -9.45
N GLY A 115 1.34 -1.75 -9.79
CA GLY A 115 1.87 -2.64 -10.81
C GLY A 115 1.59 -4.12 -10.53
N GLU A 116 1.79 -4.58 -9.29
CA GLU A 116 1.45 -5.94 -8.86
C GLU A 116 -0.03 -6.26 -9.09
N ILE A 117 -0.92 -5.36 -8.64
CA ILE A 117 -2.38 -5.52 -8.79
C ILE A 117 -2.78 -5.59 -10.27
N LEU A 118 -2.20 -4.72 -11.10
CA LEU A 118 -2.48 -4.67 -12.54
C LEU A 118 -1.97 -5.92 -13.25
N ALA A 119 -0.80 -6.42 -12.86
CA ALA A 119 -0.25 -7.67 -13.37
C ALA A 119 -1.13 -8.86 -12.99
N GLU A 120 -1.50 -8.98 -11.71
CA GLU A 120 -2.38 -10.03 -11.21
C GLU A 120 -3.73 -10.03 -11.93
N ALA A 121 -4.37 -8.86 -12.06
CA ALA A 121 -5.65 -8.72 -12.77
C ALA A 121 -5.58 -9.11 -14.26
N ARG A 122 -4.39 -9.05 -14.87
CA ARG A 122 -4.13 -9.45 -16.26
C ARG A 122 -3.54 -10.86 -16.39
N GLY A 123 -3.36 -11.60 -15.29
CA GLY A 123 -2.71 -12.91 -15.29
C GLY A 123 -1.22 -12.84 -15.71
N LEU A 124 -0.58 -11.71 -15.45
CA LEU A 124 0.82 -11.43 -15.82
C LEU A 124 1.74 -11.51 -14.61
N ASP A 125 3.02 -11.74 -14.89
CA ASP A 125 4.09 -11.63 -13.92
C ASP A 125 4.63 -10.19 -13.87
N TYR A 126 4.54 -9.54 -12.71
CA TYR A 126 4.99 -8.15 -12.54
C TYR A 126 6.46 -7.95 -12.94
N GLY A 127 7.37 -8.82 -12.51
CA GLY A 127 8.80 -8.69 -12.76
C GLY A 127 9.18 -8.85 -14.24
N LYS A 128 8.44 -9.65 -15.00
CA LYS A 128 8.68 -9.88 -16.43
C LYS A 128 8.03 -8.84 -17.32
N HIS A 129 6.85 -8.38 -16.95
CA HIS A 129 5.98 -7.56 -17.80
C HIS A 129 6.04 -6.06 -17.52
N THR A 130 6.66 -5.65 -16.41
CA THR A 130 6.86 -4.24 -16.11
C THR A 130 8.04 -3.67 -16.90
N ARG A 131 7.90 -2.44 -17.39
CA ARG A 131 8.98 -1.70 -18.06
C ARG A 131 9.16 -0.33 -17.40
N HIS A 132 10.35 -0.08 -16.90
CA HIS A 132 10.70 1.16 -16.21
C HIS A 132 11.31 2.17 -17.17
N GLY A 133 10.60 3.27 -17.41
CA GLY A 133 11.04 4.33 -18.31
C GLY A 133 11.19 3.91 -19.78
N ARG A 134 11.47 4.87 -20.67
CA ARG A 134 11.79 4.66 -22.08
C ARG A 134 12.82 5.70 -22.53
N VAL A 135 13.81 5.29 -23.32
CA VAL A 135 14.90 6.16 -23.81
C VAL A 135 15.20 5.83 -25.27
N GLY A 136 15.38 6.85 -26.11
CA GLY A 136 15.75 6.66 -27.53
C GLY A 136 14.64 6.04 -28.37
N LEU A 137 14.95 4.95 -29.07
CA LEU A 137 14.04 4.20 -29.96
C LEU A 137 13.65 2.85 -29.34
N PRO A 138 12.72 2.79 -28.36
CA PRO A 138 12.40 1.56 -27.63
C PRO A 138 11.65 0.51 -28.48
N GLY A 139 11.25 0.85 -29.69
CA GLY A 139 10.39 0.00 -30.52
C GLY A 139 8.91 0.09 -30.16
N ALA A 140 8.10 -0.75 -30.79
CA ALA A 140 6.67 -0.84 -30.52
C ALA A 140 6.40 -1.48 -29.15
N ARG A 141 5.39 -0.98 -28.44
CA ARG A 141 4.94 -1.49 -27.14
C ARG A 141 4.37 -2.91 -27.25
N SER A 142 4.68 -3.77 -26.30
CA SER A 142 4.04 -5.09 -26.19
C SER A 142 2.65 -4.98 -25.57
N LYS A 143 1.68 -5.79 -26.03
CA LYS A 143 0.32 -5.86 -25.47
C LYS A 143 0.28 -6.21 -23.97
N ASN A 144 1.29 -6.95 -23.50
CA ASN A 144 1.37 -7.39 -22.10
C ASN A 144 2.26 -6.50 -21.24
N GLU A 145 2.72 -5.36 -21.76
CA GLU A 145 3.55 -4.45 -21.00
C GLU A 145 2.74 -3.70 -19.93
N ILE A 146 3.35 -3.44 -18.78
CA ILE A 146 2.91 -2.44 -17.81
C ILE A 146 4.01 -1.38 -17.73
N GLY A 147 3.74 -0.18 -18.25
CA GLY A 147 4.71 0.91 -18.20
C GLY A 147 4.77 1.53 -16.80
N MET A 148 5.98 1.84 -16.33
CA MET A 148 6.21 2.42 -15.00
C MET A 148 7.12 3.63 -15.11
N HIS A 149 6.62 4.81 -14.75
CA HIS A 149 7.34 6.09 -14.85
C HIS A 149 7.34 6.83 -13.52
N ALA A 150 8.54 7.16 -13.03
CA ALA A 150 8.74 7.83 -11.75
C ALA A 150 9.30 9.24 -11.96
N LEU A 151 8.56 10.26 -11.54
CA LEU A 151 8.91 11.67 -11.62
C LEU A 151 9.38 12.16 -10.25
N ARG A 152 10.38 13.04 -10.23
CA ARG A 152 10.91 13.66 -9.00
C ARG A 152 10.94 15.18 -9.16
N GLY A 153 10.41 15.92 -8.19
CA GLY A 153 10.45 17.38 -8.24
C GLY A 153 9.82 18.04 -7.03
N GLY A 154 10.41 19.16 -6.61
CA GLY A 154 9.90 20.00 -5.53
C GLY A 154 9.62 19.23 -4.24
N ASP A 155 8.46 19.51 -3.65
CA ASP A 155 7.94 19.00 -2.39
C ASP A 155 6.71 18.10 -2.54
N VAL A 156 6.44 17.59 -3.75
CA VAL A 156 5.28 16.74 -4.05
C VAL A 156 5.20 15.56 -3.08
N VAL A 157 4.11 15.47 -2.32
CA VAL A 157 3.94 14.43 -1.29
C VAL A 157 3.78 13.06 -1.94
N GLY A 158 3.02 12.97 -3.03
CA GLY A 158 2.82 11.74 -3.79
C GLY A 158 1.60 11.82 -4.70
N ASP A 159 1.84 11.79 -6.00
CA ASP A 159 0.81 11.67 -7.03
C ASP A 159 0.97 10.32 -7.73
N HIS A 160 -0.15 9.65 -8.00
CA HIS A 160 -0.19 8.35 -8.67
C HIS A 160 -1.33 8.34 -9.68
N THR A 161 -1.03 8.05 -10.93
CA THR A 161 -2.02 7.90 -11.99
C THR A 161 -1.82 6.57 -12.69
N VAL A 162 -2.87 5.76 -12.72
CA VAL A 162 -2.95 4.57 -13.57
C VAL A 162 -3.79 4.92 -14.78
N ILE A 163 -3.23 4.59 -15.93
CA ILE A 163 -3.81 4.85 -17.23
C ILE A 163 -4.15 3.52 -17.87
N PHE A 164 -5.34 3.47 -18.45
CA PHE A 164 -5.76 2.47 -19.40
C PHE A 164 -6.02 3.16 -20.73
N ALA A 165 -5.24 2.90 -21.77
CA ALA A 165 -5.35 3.54 -23.07
C ALA A 165 -5.68 2.53 -24.17
N SER A 166 -6.64 2.84 -25.04
CA SER A 166 -6.93 2.07 -26.24
C SER A 166 -7.14 3.00 -27.43
N ARG A 167 -7.55 2.46 -28.58
CA ARG A 167 -7.83 3.25 -29.77
C ARG A 167 -9.09 4.10 -29.55
N GLY A 168 -8.91 5.41 -29.43
CA GLY A 168 -10.01 6.38 -29.41
C GLY A 168 -10.45 6.82 -28.01
N GLU A 169 -9.97 6.18 -26.94
CA GLU A 169 -10.31 6.58 -25.57
C GLU A 169 -9.22 6.21 -24.55
N ARG A 170 -9.35 6.78 -23.35
CA ARG A 170 -8.46 6.54 -22.22
C ARG A 170 -9.22 6.71 -20.91
N ILE A 171 -8.93 5.85 -19.93
CA ILE A 171 -9.38 5.98 -18.55
C ILE A 171 -8.18 6.25 -17.66
N GLU A 172 -8.31 7.24 -16.79
CA GLU A 172 -7.27 7.63 -15.84
C GLU A 172 -7.81 7.59 -14.42
N LEU A 173 -7.16 6.81 -13.56
CA LEU A 173 -7.45 6.74 -12.14
C LEU A 173 -6.29 7.38 -11.38
N THR A 174 -6.58 8.52 -10.75
CA THR A 174 -5.56 9.36 -10.12
C THR A 174 -5.81 9.55 -8.63
N HIS A 175 -4.76 9.39 -7.83
CA HIS A 175 -4.71 9.82 -6.44
C HIS A 175 -3.63 10.89 -6.27
N LYS A 176 -3.94 11.95 -5.52
CA LYS A 176 -2.99 13.03 -5.17
C LYS A 176 -3.00 13.25 -3.67
N ALA A 177 -1.85 13.12 -3.03
CA ALA A 177 -1.69 13.44 -1.62
C ALA A 177 -1.27 14.92 -1.47
N SER A 178 -2.04 15.70 -0.72
CA SER A 178 -1.67 17.08 -0.36
C SER A 178 -0.85 17.16 0.94
N SER A 179 -0.98 16.16 1.82
CA SER A 179 -0.22 16.07 3.07
C SER A 179 -0.19 14.64 3.61
N ARG A 180 0.69 14.39 4.58
CA ARG A 180 0.77 13.09 5.28
C ARG A 180 -0.42 12.84 6.22
N GLU A 181 -1.30 13.81 6.45
CA GLU A 181 -2.48 13.64 7.30
C GLU A 181 -3.42 12.54 6.78
N THR A 182 -3.44 12.29 5.47
CA THR A 182 -4.27 11.23 4.87
C THR A 182 -3.93 9.85 5.45
N PHE A 183 -2.65 9.58 5.75
CA PHE A 183 -2.21 8.33 6.34
C PHE A 183 -2.64 8.21 7.81
N ALA A 184 -2.54 9.31 8.57
CA ALA A 184 -3.00 9.35 9.95
C ALA A 184 -4.52 9.13 10.06
N LYS A 185 -5.32 9.78 9.20
CA LYS A 185 -6.78 9.57 9.13
C LYS A 185 -7.14 8.12 8.82
N GLY A 186 -6.39 7.51 7.90
CA GLY A 186 -6.52 6.08 7.58
C GLY A 186 -6.20 5.16 8.75
N ALA A 187 -5.10 5.42 9.46
CA ALA A 187 -4.72 4.66 10.64
C ALA A 187 -5.78 4.75 11.76
N LEU A 188 -6.36 5.94 11.97
CA LEU A 188 -7.48 6.11 12.92
C LEU A 188 -8.73 5.33 12.50
N ARG A 189 -8.99 5.22 11.18
CA ARG A 189 -10.08 4.37 10.67
C ARG A 189 -9.80 2.89 10.91
N ALA A 190 -8.56 2.44 10.75
CA ALA A 190 -8.13 1.08 11.09
C ALA A 190 -8.28 0.79 12.59
N VAL A 191 -7.92 1.73 13.48
CA VAL A 191 -8.16 1.59 14.93
C VAL A 191 -9.66 1.43 15.21
N LYS A 192 -10.51 2.25 14.60
CA LYS A 192 -11.97 2.15 14.76
C LYS A 192 -12.55 0.84 14.23
N PHE A 193 -11.95 0.27 13.19
CA PHE A 193 -12.29 -1.07 12.70
C PHE A 193 -11.92 -2.15 13.72
N LEU A 194 -10.69 -2.11 14.24
CA LEU A 194 -10.18 -3.10 15.19
C LEU A 194 -10.95 -3.12 16.53
N SER A 195 -11.56 -2.01 16.94
CA SER A 195 -12.38 -1.99 18.17
C SER A 195 -13.65 -2.85 18.09
N ARG A 196 -14.00 -3.31 16.88
CA ARG A 196 -15.18 -4.17 16.61
C ARG A 196 -14.81 -5.46 15.86
N ALA A 197 -13.55 -5.61 15.46
CA ALA A 197 -13.09 -6.78 14.74
C ALA A 197 -12.82 -7.93 15.70
N GLU A 198 -13.09 -9.15 15.23
CA GLU A 198 -12.56 -10.36 15.85
C GLU A 198 -11.02 -10.37 15.79
N PRO A 199 -10.36 -11.23 16.57
CA PRO A 199 -8.93 -11.46 16.42
C PRO A 199 -8.53 -11.85 14.99
N GLY A 200 -7.41 -11.29 14.53
CA GLY A 200 -6.91 -11.53 13.19
C GLY A 200 -5.92 -10.47 12.71
N LEU A 201 -5.26 -10.79 11.59
CA LEU A 201 -4.46 -9.86 10.81
C LEU A 201 -5.29 -9.37 9.62
N TYR A 202 -5.53 -8.06 9.57
CA TYR A 202 -6.32 -7.39 8.56
C TYR A 202 -5.47 -6.44 7.71
N ASN A 203 -5.93 -6.16 6.50
CA ASN A 203 -5.39 -5.11 5.65
C ASN A 203 -6.39 -3.95 5.49
N MET A 204 -5.98 -2.88 4.80
CA MET A 204 -6.85 -1.72 4.59
C MET A 204 -8.02 -1.98 3.62
N GLN A 205 -7.98 -3.00 2.76
CA GLN A 205 -9.13 -3.35 1.92
C GLN A 205 -10.27 -3.89 2.82
N GLN A 206 -9.94 -4.76 3.77
CA GLN A 206 -10.89 -5.29 4.75
C GLN A 206 -11.42 -4.19 5.68
N VAL A 207 -10.57 -3.25 6.12
CA VAL A 207 -11.00 -2.07 6.91
C VAL A 207 -12.02 -1.22 6.16
N LEU A 208 -11.93 -1.16 4.83
CA LEU A 208 -12.79 -0.35 3.98
C LEU A 208 -13.99 -1.10 3.40
N GLY A 209 -14.03 -2.43 3.51
CA GLY A 209 -15.06 -3.27 2.91
C GLY A 209 -14.99 -3.30 1.38
N LEU A 210 -13.76 -3.27 0.83
CA LEU A 210 -13.45 -3.29 -0.60
C LEU A 210 -13.12 -4.70 -1.11
#